data_AF-V8P5C3-F1
#
_entry.id   AF-V8P5C3-F1
#
_cell.length_a   1.000
_cell.length_b   1.000
_cell.length_c   1.000
_cell.angle_alpha   90.00
_cell.angle_beta   90.00
_cell.angle_gamma   90.00
#
_symmetry.space_group_name_H-M   'P 1'
#
loop_
_entity.id
_entity.type
_entity.pdbx_description
1 polymer ?
#
loop_
_entity_poly.entity_id
_entity_poly.type
_entity_poly.pdbx_seq_one_letter_code
_entity_poly.pdbx_strand_id
1 'polypeptide(L)'
;MSLSDNWMFNTCGASGSQGPTQTQCNDFYRGTNISVLVGTEEHFPGVQIWRVPAANTYSISGYGAAGGKGKNSMMRSHGVNVVGIFPLEKNDTLYILVGQQGEDACPSVSDCPSNIYGGVSSHFCAAAKNLAS
;
A
#
# COMPACT_ATOMS: atom_id res chain seq x y z
N MET A 1 25.59 9.53 12.21
CA MET A 1 24.12 9.70 12.35
C MET A 1 23.49 8.65 11.44
N SER A 2 22.97 7.56 11.98
CA SER A 2 22.29 6.53 11.19
C SER A 2 20.98 7.12 10.71
N LEU A 3 20.88 7.38 9.40
CA LEU A 3 19.59 7.49 8.74
C LEU A 3 19.10 6.04 8.64
N SER A 4 18.11 5.67 9.44
CA SER A 4 17.46 4.38 9.25
C SER A 4 16.82 4.39 7.86
N ASP A 5 17.42 3.64 6.93
CA ASP A 5 16.97 3.50 5.55
C ASP A 5 15.67 2.71 5.53
N ASN A 6 14.55 3.41 5.74
CA ASN A 6 13.21 2.87 5.75
C ASN A 6 12.35 3.62 4.71
N TRP A 7 11.74 2.86 3.80
CA TRP A 7 10.86 3.34 2.75
C TRP A 7 9.45 2.81 3.04
N MET A 8 8.49 3.72 3.21
CA MET A 8 7.10 3.38 3.47
C MET A 8 6.24 3.79 2.27
N PHE A 9 5.70 2.79 1.57
CA PHE A 9 4.87 2.99 0.39
C PHE A 9 3.40 3.04 0.79
N ASN A 10 2.75 4.14 0.44
CA ASN A 10 1.34 4.42 0.70
C ASN A 10 0.57 4.58 -0.62
N THR A 11 -0.74 4.81 -0.59
CA THR A 11 -1.58 4.94 -1.80
C THR A 11 -1.34 6.25 -2.58
N CYS A 12 -0.38 7.09 -2.16
CA CYS A 12 -0.14 8.44 -2.67
C CYS A 12 -1.40 9.33 -2.64
N GLY A 13 -2.34 9.07 -1.72
CA GLY A 13 -3.60 9.80 -1.62
C GLY A 13 -4.70 9.34 -2.59
N ALA A 14 -4.50 8.27 -3.35
CA ALA A 14 -5.54 7.69 -4.19
C ALA A 14 -6.62 6.96 -3.36
N SER A 15 -7.87 7.06 -3.81
CA SER A 15 -9.05 6.40 -3.24
C SER A 15 -9.99 5.89 -4.36
N GLY A 16 -10.75 4.83 -4.07
CA GLY A 16 -11.65 4.19 -5.02
C GLY A 16 -10.99 3.10 -5.87
N SER A 17 -11.44 2.97 -7.13
CA SER A 17 -11.00 1.91 -8.06
C SER A 17 -9.82 2.31 -8.94
N GLN A 18 -9.42 3.59 -8.90
CA GLN A 18 -8.36 4.15 -9.74
C GLN A 18 -7.08 4.29 -8.93
N GLY A 19 -5.97 3.77 -9.44
CA GLY A 19 -4.66 3.92 -8.83
C GLY A 19 -4.16 5.37 -8.78
N PRO A 20 -3.11 5.66 -7.99
CA PRO A 20 -2.51 6.98 -8.00
C PRO A 20 -1.91 7.31 -9.37
N THR A 21 -1.78 8.60 -9.63
CA THR A 21 -1.05 9.17 -10.77
C THR A 21 0.39 9.50 -10.38
N GLN A 22 1.28 9.65 -11.37
CA GLN A 22 2.67 10.04 -11.11
C GLN A 22 2.78 11.34 -10.32
N THR A 23 1.97 12.35 -10.66
CA THR A 23 1.97 13.64 -9.96
C THR A 23 1.56 13.50 -8.50
N GLN A 24 0.55 12.69 -8.19
CA GLN A 24 0.12 12.43 -6.81
C GLN A 24 1.24 11.79 -5.97
N CYS A 25 1.96 10.79 -6.50
CA CYS A 25 3.09 10.20 -5.77
C CYS A 25 4.27 11.17 -5.64
N ASN A 26 4.57 11.96 -6.68
CA ASN A 26 5.64 12.96 -6.62
C ASN A 26 5.37 14.02 -5.53
N ASP A 27 4.13 14.49 -5.43
CA ASP A 27 3.73 15.47 -4.43
C ASP A 27 3.71 14.84 -3.02
N PHE A 28 3.21 13.60 -2.89
CA PHE A 28 3.13 12.89 -1.61
C PHE A 28 4.52 12.60 -1.01
N TYR A 29 5.47 12.15 -1.83
CA TYR A 29 6.83 11.84 -1.38
C TYR A 29 7.78 13.04 -1.45
N ARG A 30 7.29 14.25 -1.72
CA ARG A 30 8.12 15.44 -1.84
C ARG A 30 8.89 15.71 -0.54
N GLY A 31 10.22 15.74 -0.62
CA GLY A 31 11.09 15.95 0.54
C GLY A 31 11.38 14.69 1.36
N THR A 32 10.97 13.52 0.87
CA THR A 32 11.37 12.22 1.42
C THR A 32 12.49 11.58 0.60
N ASN A 33 13.06 10.47 1.09
CA ASN A 33 14.01 9.62 0.36
C ASN A 33 13.31 8.59 -0.56
N ILE A 34 12.00 8.68 -0.74
CA ILE A 34 11.19 7.79 -1.59
C ILE A 34 10.97 8.48 -2.93
N SER A 35 11.28 7.77 -4.01
CA SER A 35 10.92 8.15 -5.37
C SER A 35 10.41 6.92 -6.08
N VAL A 36 9.21 7.03 -6.64
CA VAL A 36 8.52 5.92 -7.32
C VAL A 36 8.04 6.38 -8.68
N LEU A 37 8.10 5.48 -9.65
CA LEU A 37 7.40 5.65 -10.92
C LEU A 37 6.04 4.98 -10.82
N VAL A 38 5.00 5.63 -11.28
CA VAL A 38 3.66 5.06 -11.32
C VAL A 38 3.47 4.45 -12.70
N GLY A 39 3.10 3.18 -12.77
CA GLY A 39 2.72 2.53 -14.02
C GLY A 39 1.50 3.22 -14.62
N THR A 40 1.63 3.77 -15.82
CA THR A 40 0.55 4.51 -16.51
C THR A 40 0.06 3.81 -17.78
N GLU A 41 0.78 2.82 -18.30
CA GLU A 41 0.51 2.27 -19.64
C GLU A 41 0.41 0.74 -19.65
N GLU A 42 -0.77 0.28 -20.11
CA GLU A 42 -1.20 -1.07 -20.51
C GLU A 42 -1.10 -2.25 -19.53
N HIS A 43 -0.09 -2.35 -18.67
CA HIS A 43 0.15 -3.59 -17.93
C HIS A 43 -0.10 -3.47 -16.42
N PHE A 44 0.09 -2.30 -15.80
CA PHE A 44 -0.05 -2.13 -14.34
C PHE A 44 -0.45 -0.69 -13.91
N PRO A 45 -1.67 -0.21 -14.23
CA PRO A 45 -2.09 1.13 -13.86
C PRO A 45 -2.08 1.32 -12.33
N GLY A 46 -1.38 2.36 -11.85
CA GLY A 46 -1.35 2.72 -10.44
C GLY A 46 -0.36 1.95 -9.56
N VAL A 47 0.39 1.01 -10.13
CA VAL A 47 1.48 0.32 -9.40
C VAL A 47 2.65 1.27 -9.21
N GLN A 48 3.18 1.33 -7.99
CA GLN A 48 4.38 2.08 -7.67
C GLN A 48 5.61 1.22 -7.93
N ILE A 49 6.51 1.73 -8.76
CA ILE A 49 7.73 1.08 -9.20
C ILE A 49 8.88 1.75 -8.45
N TRP A 50 9.50 1.03 -7.54
CA TRP A 50 10.62 1.50 -6.75
C TRP A 50 11.91 0.85 -7.20
N ARG A 51 12.99 1.64 -7.28
CA ARG A 51 14.32 1.16 -7.60
C ARG A 51 15.18 1.13 -6.36
N VAL A 52 15.86 0.00 -6.16
CA VAL A 52 16.74 -0.21 -5.03
C VAL A 52 17.95 0.74 -5.12
N PRO A 53 18.21 1.57 -4.09
CA PRO A 53 19.25 2.60 -4.16
C PRO A 53 20.68 2.04 -4.03
N ALA A 54 20.85 0.90 -3.36
CA ALA A 54 22.14 0.27 -3.13
C ALA A 54 22.01 -1.25 -3.00
N ALA A 55 23.03 -2.00 -3.42
CA ALA A 55 23.04 -3.45 -3.26
C ALA A 55 23.21 -3.81 -1.77
N ASN A 56 22.21 -4.43 -1.16
CA ASN A 56 22.19 -4.77 0.27
C ASN A 56 21.07 -5.79 0.58
N THR A 57 20.99 -6.23 1.84
CA THR A 57 19.86 -7.05 2.31
C THR A 57 18.72 -6.15 2.76
N TYR A 58 17.53 -6.35 2.19
CA TYR A 58 16.33 -5.59 2.49
C TYR A 58 15.27 -6.46 3.15
N SER A 59 14.62 -5.91 4.18
CA SER A 59 13.39 -6.45 4.73
C SER A 59 12.20 -5.77 4.05
N ILE A 60 11.44 -6.55 3.29
CA ILE A 60 10.21 -6.11 2.63
C ILE A 60 9.03 -6.59 3.47
N SER A 61 8.14 -5.67 3.83
CA SER A 61 6.93 -5.96 4.61
C SER A 61 5.69 -5.49 3.85
N GLY A 62 4.69 -6.35 3.78
CA GLY A 62 3.37 -6.07 3.20
C GLY A 62 2.31 -6.20 4.29
N TYR A 63 1.50 -5.15 4.43
CA TYR A 63 0.42 -5.08 5.40
C TYR A 63 -0.90 -5.29 4.67
N GLY A 64 -1.45 -6.48 4.87
CA GLY A 64 -2.77 -6.90 4.49
C GLY A 64 -3.85 -6.26 5.34
N ALA A 65 -4.92 -5.86 4.69
CA ALA A 65 -5.98 -5.11 5.32
C ALA A 65 -6.97 -6.04 6.07
N ALA A 66 -7.54 -5.57 7.18
CA ALA A 66 -8.51 -6.30 7.99
C ALA A 66 -9.87 -6.43 7.28
N GLY A 67 -10.45 -7.63 7.26
CA GLY A 67 -11.81 -7.87 6.73
C GLY A 67 -12.92 -7.24 7.59
N GLY A 68 -13.99 -6.78 6.92
CA GLY A 68 -15.16 -6.13 7.53
C GLY A 68 -16.06 -7.06 8.36
N LYS A 69 -17.05 -6.47 9.04
CA LYS A 69 -17.99 -7.16 9.95
C LYS A 69 -19.11 -7.86 9.16
N GLY A 70 -19.27 -9.17 9.33
CA GLY A 70 -20.38 -9.94 8.74
C GLY A 70 -21.65 -9.90 9.60
N LYS A 71 -22.83 -10.10 8.99
CA LYS A 71 -24.17 -10.05 9.64
C LYS A 71 -24.28 -10.90 10.92
N ASN A 72 -23.57 -12.02 11.00
CA ASN A 72 -23.65 -13.00 12.09
C ASN A 72 -22.34 -13.15 12.89
N SER A 73 -21.35 -12.29 12.68
CA SER A 73 -20.08 -12.34 13.42
C SER A 73 -19.62 -10.94 13.79
N MET A 74 -19.47 -10.69 15.09
CA MET A 74 -18.95 -9.43 15.63
C MET A 74 -17.42 -9.35 15.58
N MET A 75 -16.73 -10.37 15.07
CA MET A 75 -15.28 -10.39 15.01
C MET A 75 -14.77 -9.59 13.82
N ARG A 76 -13.94 -8.58 14.09
CA ARG A 76 -13.06 -7.98 13.09
C ARG A 76 -12.00 -9.01 12.72
N SER A 77 -11.75 -9.20 11.43
CA SER A 77 -10.60 -10.01 11.01
C SER A 77 -9.34 -9.18 11.23
N HIS A 78 -8.25 -9.80 11.71
CA HIS A 78 -6.97 -9.11 11.79
C HIS A 78 -6.39 -8.93 10.39
N GLY A 79 -5.75 -7.79 10.14
CA GLY A 79 -4.93 -7.61 8.95
C GLY A 79 -3.79 -8.63 8.92
N VAL A 80 -3.26 -8.89 7.75
CA VAL A 80 -2.10 -9.78 7.57
C VAL A 80 -0.83 -8.94 7.58
N ASN A 81 0.27 -9.46 8.12
CA ASN A 81 1.59 -8.88 7.86
C ASN A 81 2.47 -10.00 7.29
N VAL A 82 3.00 -9.76 6.10
CA VAL A 82 3.99 -10.64 5.47
C VAL A 82 5.31 -9.90 5.45
N VAL A 83 6.35 -10.51 6.02
CA VAL A 83 7.72 -9.98 5.97
C VAL A 83 8.61 -10.99 5.27
N GLY A 84 9.37 -10.52 4.29
CA GLY A 84 10.40 -11.29 3.60
C GLY A 84 11.71 -10.54 3.60
N ILE A 85 12.82 -11.27 3.74
CA ILE A 85 14.17 -10.72 3.70
C ILE A 85 14.81 -11.19 2.41
N PHE A 86 15.27 -10.24 1.60
CA PHE A 86 15.82 -10.52 0.28
C PHE A 86 17.15 -9.76 0.10
N PRO A 87 18.19 -10.42 -0.43
CA PRO A 87 19.32 -9.69 -1.01
C PRO A 87 18.84 -9.03 -2.30
N LEU A 88 19.04 -7.72 -2.42
CA LEU A 88 18.70 -6.95 -3.61
C LEU A 88 19.93 -6.22 -4.12
N GLU A 89 20.04 -6.10 -5.43
CA GLU A 89 21.09 -5.35 -6.10
C GLU A 89 20.68 -3.91 -6.37
N LYS A 90 21.67 -3.04 -6.59
CA LYS A 90 21.41 -1.65 -6.97
C LYS A 90 20.67 -1.62 -8.30
N ASN A 91 19.61 -0.81 -8.37
CA ASN A 91 18.70 -0.67 -9.50
C ASN A 91 17.75 -1.87 -9.73
N ASP A 92 17.71 -2.86 -8.85
CA ASP A 92 16.63 -3.83 -8.85
C ASP A 92 15.28 -3.10 -8.75
N THR A 93 14.31 -3.60 -9.51
CA THR A 93 13.00 -2.96 -9.65
C THR A 93 11.95 -3.75 -8.91
N LEU A 94 11.30 -3.11 -7.93
CA LEU A 94 10.20 -3.67 -7.17
C LEU A 94 8.90 -3.04 -7.64
N TYR A 95 7.93 -3.90 -7.95
CA TYR A 95 6.57 -3.52 -8.31
C TYR A 95 5.70 -3.61 -7.06
N ILE A 96 5.20 -2.46 -6.62
CA ILE A 96 4.51 -2.30 -5.34
C ILE A 96 3.07 -1.90 -5.62
N LEU A 97 2.17 -2.87 -5.48
CA LEU A 97 0.74 -2.63 -5.54
C LEU A 97 0.24 -2.28 -4.14
N VAL A 98 -0.12 -1.02 -3.94
CA VAL A 98 -0.68 -0.55 -2.66
C VAL A 98 -2.20 -0.47 -2.78
N GLY A 99 -2.90 -1.31 -2.03
CA GLY A 99 -4.36 -1.37 -2.03
C GLY A 99 -4.99 -0.19 -1.27
N GLN A 100 -6.05 0.37 -1.85
CA GLN A 100 -6.78 1.50 -1.30
C GLN A 100 -7.85 1.05 -0.31
N GLN A 101 -8.19 1.93 0.64
CA GLN A 101 -9.30 1.70 1.55
C GLN A 101 -10.61 1.59 0.76
N GLY A 102 -11.37 0.54 1.02
CA GLY A 102 -12.72 0.41 0.48
C GLY A 102 -13.68 1.40 1.13
N GLU A 103 -14.68 1.83 0.38
CA GLU A 103 -15.75 2.69 0.89
C GLU A 103 -16.74 1.88 1.73
N ASP A 104 -17.29 2.52 2.76
CA ASP A 104 -18.43 1.97 3.49
C ASP A 104 -19.66 2.01 2.60
N ALA A 105 -20.30 0.87 2.40
CA ALA A 105 -21.47 0.77 1.54
C ALA A 105 -22.71 1.54 2.08
N CYS A 106 -22.61 2.17 3.26
CA CYS A 106 -23.65 3.02 3.85
C CYS A 106 -23.05 4.25 4.58
N PRO A 107 -22.92 5.40 3.92
CA PRO A 107 -22.49 6.65 4.57
C PRO A 107 -23.60 7.34 5.38
N SER A 108 -24.88 6.98 5.19
CA SER A 108 -26.04 7.51 5.93
C SER A 108 -26.94 6.38 6.42
N VAL A 109 -27.33 6.44 7.70
CA VAL A 109 -28.08 5.40 8.42
C VAL A 109 -29.56 5.27 7.98
N SER A 110 -30.01 6.08 7.02
CA SER A 110 -31.44 6.22 6.71
C SER A 110 -31.93 5.53 5.44
N ASP A 111 -31.06 4.95 4.60
CA ASP A 111 -31.47 4.17 3.42
C ASP A 111 -30.46 3.05 3.08
N CYS A 112 -30.13 2.20 4.04
CA CYS A 112 -29.46 0.93 3.73
C CYS A 112 -30.51 -0.12 3.33
N PRO A 113 -30.60 -0.56 2.07
CA PRO A 113 -31.34 -1.77 1.74
C PRO A 113 -30.78 -2.94 2.56
N SER A 114 -31.65 -3.79 3.11
CA SER A 114 -31.34 -4.96 3.97
C SER A 114 -30.43 -6.04 3.36
N ASN A 115 -29.84 -5.76 2.21
CA ASN A 115 -29.07 -6.63 1.33
C ASN A 115 -27.69 -6.06 0.96
N ILE A 116 -27.19 -5.06 1.69
CA ILE A 116 -25.82 -4.57 1.54
C ILE A 116 -24.84 -5.40 2.41
N TYR A 117 -23.87 -6.02 1.75
CA TYR A 117 -22.77 -6.78 2.34
C TYR A 117 -21.68 -5.79 2.81
N GLY A 118 -21.10 -6.06 4.00
CA GLY A 118 -20.32 -5.11 4.82
C GLY A 118 -19.26 -4.26 4.11
N GLY A 119 -19.14 -3.00 4.56
CA GLY A 119 -18.06 -2.08 4.18
C GLY A 119 -16.69 -2.60 4.62
N VAL A 120 -15.71 -2.52 3.73
CA VAL A 120 -14.34 -2.98 3.92
C VAL A 120 -13.40 -1.78 4.07
N SER A 121 -13.42 -1.18 5.26
CA SER A 121 -12.45 -0.16 5.62
C SER A 121 -11.13 -0.80 6.05
N SER A 122 -10.21 -1.01 5.10
CA SER A 122 -8.87 -1.43 5.44
C SER A 122 -7.85 -0.98 4.38
N HIS A 123 -6.80 -0.28 4.82
CA HIS A 123 -5.67 0.14 3.98
C HIS A 123 -4.68 -1.01 3.84
N PHE A 124 -4.18 -1.24 2.63
CA PHE A 124 -2.98 -2.03 2.42
C PHE A 124 -1.77 -1.08 2.34
N CYS A 125 -0.67 -1.41 3.02
CA CYS A 125 0.58 -0.64 2.96
C CYS A 125 1.73 -1.58 2.64
N ALA A 126 2.81 -1.07 2.03
CA ALA A 126 4.05 -1.81 1.86
C ALA A 126 5.22 -1.00 2.43
N ALA A 127 6.24 -1.66 2.94
CA ALA A 127 7.45 -0.98 3.41
C ALA A 127 8.71 -1.82 3.10
N ALA A 128 9.80 -1.13 2.79
CA ALA A 128 11.12 -1.71 2.60
C ALA A 128 12.09 -1.10 3.61
N LYS A 129 12.97 -1.91 4.19
CA LYS A 129 14.01 -1.44 5.12
C LYS A 129 15.36 -2.04 4.74
N ASN A 130 16.39 -1.21 4.64
CA ASN A 130 17.75 -1.70 4.52
C ASN A 130 18.22 -2.27 5.86
N LEU A 131 18.73 -3.49 5.88
CA LEU A 131 19.25 -4.12 7.11
C LEU A 131 20.73 -3.81 7.36
N ALA A 132 21.42 -3.18 6.40
CA ALA A 132 22.83 -2.85 6.50
C ALA A 132 23.12 -1.39 6.91
N SER A 133 22.07 -0.58 7.15
CA SER A 133 22.14 0.86 7.50
C SER A 133 22.02 1.14 9.00
#